data_AF-X0TZQ9-F1
#
_entry.id   AF-X0TZQ9-F1
#
_cell.length_a   1.000
_cell.length_b   1.000
_cell.length_c   1.000
_cell.angle_alpha   90.00
_cell.angle_beta   90.00
_cell.angle_gamma   90.00
#
_symmetry.space_group_name_H-M   'P 1'
#
loop_
_entity.id
_entity.type
_entity.pdbx_description
1 polymer ?
#
loop_
_entity_poly.entity_id
_entity_poly.type
_entity_poly.pdbx_seq_one_letter_code
_entity_poly.pdbx_strand_id
1 'polypeptide(L)'
;IARDAGRCERCHWREGEPKPVRFDHSGTGWPLSRYHEDVGCRDCHTGVPFVKLNRVCNACHGEWSPAVFDHGVTGQVLDEDHAEHDCELCHVERRFDRPPTCDNCHDEEDDGIAFPAKRPGEVRTDSSAAGTKTSATSRVEGLPAAQGHRVKPNR
;
A
#
# COMPACT_ATOMS: atom_id res chain seq x y z
N ILE A 1 23.56 33.88 12.27
CA ILE A 1 23.02 32.66 11.60
C ILE A 1 22.26 33.08 10.35
N ALA A 2 22.91 32.93 9.20
CA ALA A 2 22.40 33.39 7.90
C ALA A 2 21.12 32.63 7.51
N ARG A 3 20.19 33.36 6.88
CA ARG A 3 18.91 32.85 6.40
C ARG A 3 19.15 31.96 5.17
N ASP A 4 19.23 30.66 5.39
CA ASP A 4 19.33 29.63 4.34
C ASP A 4 17.97 29.31 3.69
N ALA A 5 17.22 30.33 3.31
CA ALA A 5 16.01 30.18 2.50
C ALA A 5 16.39 30.30 1.01
N GLY A 6 16.26 29.20 0.25
CA GLY A 6 16.10 29.28 -1.21
C GLY A 6 17.34 29.14 -2.09
N ARG A 7 18.43 28.50 -1.65
CA ARG A 7 19.54 28.19 -2.57
C ARG A 7 19.08 27.17 -3.63
N CYS A 8 19.09 27.59 -4.90
CA CYS A 8 18.71 26.78 -6.06
C CYS A 8 19.55 25.50 -6.14
N GLU A 9 20.80 25.56 -5.66
CA GLU A 9 21.79 24.49 -5.71
C GLU A 9 21.41 23.27 -4.86
N ARG A 10 20.41 23.40 -3.99
CA ARG A 10 19.87 22.28 -3.20
C ARG A 10 19.05 21.31 -4.03
N CYS A 11 18.54 21.76 -5.19
CA CYS A 11 17.68 20.96 -6.06
C CYS A 11 18.14 20.99 -7.52
N HIS A 12 18.82 22.04 -7.96
CA HIS A 12 19.40 22.17 -9.29
C HIS A 12 20.93 22.08 -9.19
N TRP A 13 21.55 21.10 -9.84
CA TRP A 13 23.01 20.97 -9.90
C TRP A 13 23.51 21.29 -11.31
N ARG A 14 24.75 21.77 -11.42
CA ARG A 14 25.40 22.01 -12.72
C ARG A 14 25.73 20.68 -13.38
N GLU A 15 25.66 20.66 -14.71
CA GLU A 15 26.12 19.52 -15.49
C GLU A 15 27.61 19.25 -15.20
N GLY A 16 27.94 17.99 -14.92
CA GLY A 16 29.29 17.57 -14.52
C GLY A 16 29.57 17.59 -13.02
N GLU A 17 28.69 18.15 -12.18
CA GLU A 17 28.81 18.08 -10.72
C GLU A 17 28.15 16.81 -10.15
N PRO A 18 28.63 16.27 -9.02
CA PRO A 18 27.98 15.16 -8.34
C PRO A 18 26.52 15.49 -8.02
N LYS A 19 25.60 14.61 -8.39
CA LYS A 19 24.19 14.74 -8.02
C LYS A 19 24.09 14.80 -6.49
N PRO A 20 23.41 15.80 -5.91
CA PRO A 20 23.25 15.87 -4.46
C PRO A 20 22.51 14.63 -3.95
N VAL A 21 22.81 14.25 -2.69
CA VAL A 21 22.06 13.20 -2.00
C VAL A 21 20.57 13.56 -2.07
N ARG A 22 19.72 12.58 -2.41
CA ARG A 22 18.27 12.79 -2.42
C ARG A 22 17.84 13.37 -1.08
N PHE A 23 16.91 14.32 -1.11
CA PHE A 23 16.36 14.89 0.13
C PHE A 23 15.76 13.78 0.99
N ASP A 24 16.28 13.62 2.20
CA ASP A 24 15.80 12.62 3.16
C ASP A 24 14.68 13.20 4.01
N HIS A 25 13.49 12.58 3.91
CA HIS A 25 12.31 12.97 4.66
C HIS A 25 12.35 12.55 6.14
N SER A 26 13.26 11.66 6.53
CA SER A 26 13.39 11.18 7.91
C SER A 26 13.56 12.34 8.92
N GLY A 27 14.31 13.38 8.51
CA GLY A 27 14.53 14.59 9.32
C GLY A 27 13.30 15.50 9.49
N THR A 28 12.20 15.23 8.77
CA THR A 28 10.98 16.05 8.83
C THR A 28 9.92 15.51 9.80
N GLY A 29 10.15 14.31 10.38
CA GLY A 29 9.14 13.60 11.17
C GLY A 29 8.06 12.93 10.33
N TRP A 30 8.27 12.80 9.02
CA TRP A 30 7.44 12.03 8.11
C TRP A 30 8.32 11.28 7.11
N PRO A 31 8.97 10.17 7.52
CA PRO A 31 9.70 9.32 6.59
C PRO A 31 8.74 8.73 5.55
N LEU A 32 9.13 8.77 4.28
CA LEU A 32 8.36 8.15 3.21
C LEU A 32 8.40 6.63 3.38
N SER A 33 7.27 5.97 3.17
CA SER A 33 7.25 4.50 3.09
C SER A 33 7.88 4.04 1.79
N ARG A 34 8.26 2.76 1.72
CA ARG A 34 8.87 2.12 0.54
C ARG A 34 8.21 2.53 -0.78
N TYR A 35 6.88 2.50 -0.86
CA TYR A 35 6.17 2.78 -2.12
C TYR A 35 6.03 4.27 -2.45
N HIS A 36 6.33 5.15 -1.50
CA HIS A 36 6.33 6.60 -1.71
C HIS A 36 7.75 7.17 -1.89
N GLU A 37 8.80 6.39 -1.62
CA GLU A 37 10.20 6.86 -1.70
C GLU A 37 10.67 7.15 -3.13
N ASP A 38 10.06 6.48 -4.10
CA ASP A 38 10.35 6.62 -5.52
C ASP A 38 9.46 7.64 -6.24
N VAL A 39 8.44 8.18 -5.55
CA VAL A 39 7.54 9.20 -6.10
C VAL A 39 8.30 10.51 -6.35
N GLY A 40 8.01 11.19 -7.47
CA GLY A 40 8.65 12.44 -7.81
C GLY A 40 8.26 13.55 -6.83
N CYS A 41 9.19 14.43 -6.48
CA CYS A 41 8.95 15.49 -5.48
C CYS A 41 7.68 16.30 -5.77
N ARG A 42 7.39 16.54 -7.05
CA ARG A 42 6.27 17.37 -7.51
C ARG A 42 4.91 16.68 -7.49
N ASP A 43 4.89 15.36 -7.38
CA ASP A 43 3.64 14.59 -7.32
C ASP A 43 2.91 14.87 -6.01
N CYS A 44 3.66 15.17 -4.94
CA CYS A 44 3.13 15.66 -3.67
C CYS A 44 3.29 17.20 -3.55
N HIS A 45 4.47 17.74 -3.91
CA HIS A 45 4.76 19.17 -3.81
C HIS A 45 4.45 19.91 -5.12
N THR A 46 3.17 20.20 -5.33
CA THR A 46 2.66 20.84 -6.56
C THR A 46 3.08 22.30 -6.75
N GLY A 47 3.63 22.95 -5.72
CA GLY A 47 4.07 24.34 -5.73
C GLY A 47 5.51 24.55 -5.26
N VAL A 48 6.09 25.69 -5.63
CA VAL A 48 7.38 26.18 -5.12
C VAL A 48 7.16 27.53 -4.41
N PRO A 49 7.74 27.78 -3.21
CA PRO A 49 8.65 26.90 -2.47
C PRO A 49 7.95 25.64 -1.93
N PHE A 50 8.71 24.56 -1.71
CA PHE A 50 8.19 23.38 -1.03
C PHE A 50 7.80 23.72 0.41
N VAL A 51 6.55 23.43 0.76
CA VAL A 51 5.97 23.65 2.08
C VAL A 51 5.63 22.33 2.74
N LYS A 52 5.44 22.36 4.06
CA LYS A 52 4.90 21.23 4.81
C LYS A 52 3.50 20.89 4.29
N LEU A 53 3.28 19.64 3.90
CA LEU A 53 2.00 19.13 3.44
C LEU A 53 1.19 18.49 4.58
N ASN A 54 -0.11 18.35 4.36
CA ASN A 54 -0.94 17.49 5.19
C ASN A 54 -0.63 16.02 4.84
N ARG A 55 -0.53 15.15 5.86
CA ARG A 55 -0.17 13.74 5.70
C ARG A 55 -1.37 12.82 5.46
N VAL A 56 -2.58 13.37 5.38
CA VAL A 56 -3.76 12.59 4.98
C VAL A 56 -3.61 12.15 3.52
N CYS A 57 -4.00 10.91 3.20
CA CYS A 57 -3.83 10.31 1.87
C CYS A 57 -4.40 11.21 0.76
N ASN A 58 -5.56 11.83 1.01
CA ASN A 58 -6.24 12.71 0.05
C ASN A 58 -5.54 14.04 -0.20
N ALA A 59 -4.52 14.42 0.57
CA ALA A 59 -3.73 15.59 0.27
C ALA A 59 -2.95 15.46 -1.05
N CYS A 60 -2.68 14.22 -1.49
CA CYS A 60 -2.00 13.94 -2.77
C CYS A 60 -2.88 13.09 -3.70
N HIS A 61 -3.62 12.10 -3.18
CA HIS A 61 -4.39 11.18 -4.02
C HIS A 61 -5.79 11.68 -4.43
N GLY A 62 -6.27 12.81 -3.88
CA GLY A 62 -7.57 13.42 -4.22
C GLY A 62 -8.78 12.64 -3.71
N GLU A 63 -9.07 11.49 -4.30
CA GLU A 63 -10.25 10.64 -4.04
C GLU A 63 -9.89 9.26 -3.49
N TRP A 64 -8.79 9.18 -2.73
CA TRP A 64 -8.39 7.93 -2.10
C TRP A 64 -9.37 7.50 -1.02
N SER A 65 -9.75 6.24 -1.07
CA SER A 65 -10.44 5.52 -0.01
C SER A 65 -9.98 4.06 0.02
N PRO A 66 -10.10 3.38 1.17
CA PRO A 66 -9.75 1.96 1.25
C PRO A 66 -10.52 1.09 0.23
N ALA A 67 -11.76 1.47 -0.07
CA ALA A 67 -12.63 0.73 -0.99
C ALA A 67 -12.16 0.74 -2.46
N VAL A 68 -11.32 1.70 -2.85
CA VAL A 68 -10.80 1.82 -4.23
C VAL A 68 -9.31 1.54 -4.33
N PHE A 69 -8.66 1.16 -3.23
CA PHE A 69 -7.23 0.89 -3.19
C PHE A 69 -6.90 -0.49 -3.80
N ASP A 70 -5.99 -0.51 -4.77
CA ASP A 70 -5.46 -1.76 -5.33
C ASP A 70 -4.24 -2.23 -4.50
N HIS A 71 -4.44 -3.26 -3.68
CA HIS A 71 -3.36 -3.85 -2.87
C HIS A 71 -2.18 -4.34 -3.71
N GLY A 72 -2.41 -4.70 -4.98
CA GLY A 72 -1.34 -5.21 -5.84
C GLY A 72 -0.28 -4.16 -6.18
N VAL A 73 -0.55 -2.86 -6.00
CA VAL A 73 0.51 -1.82 -6.09
C VAL A 73 1.58 -1.99 -5.01
N THR A 74 1.25 -2.71 -3.95
CA THR A 74 2.18 -3.10 -2.87
C THR A 74 2.71 -4.53 -3.02
N GLY A 75 2.42 -5.19 -4.14
CA GLY A 75 2.81 -6.57 -4.42
C GLY A 75 1.88 -7.63 -3.81
N GLN A 76 0.84 -7.23 -3.09
CA GLN A 76 -0.10 -8.12 -2.41
C GLN A 76 -1.44 -8.13 -3.15
N VAL A 77 -1.75 -9.18 -3.92
CA VAL A 77 -3.10 -9.35 -4.49
C VAL A 77 -3.96 -10.09 -3.48
N LEU A 78 -5.20 -9.69 -3.27
CA LEU A 78 -6.12 -10.45 -2.42
C LEU A 78 -6.85 -11.49 -3.28
N ASP A 79 -6.93 -12.73 -2.79
CA ASP A 79 -7.82 -13.75 -3.36
C ASP A 79 -9.27 -13.48 -2.98
N GLU A 80 -10.18 -14.35 -3.46
CA GLU A 80 -11.62 -14.20 -3.24
C GLU A 80 -11.97 -14.13 -1.75
N ASP A 81 -11.38 -15.00 -0.92
CA ASP A 81 -11.65 -15.06 0.51
C ASP A 81 -11.18 -13.78 1.25
N HIS A 82 -9.92 -13.37 1.04
CA HIS A 82 -9.38 -12.20 1.74
C HIS A 82 -9.96 -10.88 1.24
N ALA A 83 -10.47 -10.83 0.01
CA ALA A 83 -11.15 -9.65 -0.53
C ALA A 83 -12.54 -9.42 0.10
N GLU A 84 -13.18 -10.46 0.65
CA GLU A 84 -14.50 -10.36 1.29
C GLU A 84 -14.44 -9.94 2.76
N HIS A 85 -13.28 -10.05 3.40
CA HIS A 85 -13.05 -9.70 4.79
C HIS A 85 -13.08 -8.18 5.06
N ASP A 86 -13.55 -7.76 6.25
CA ASP A 86 -13.47 -6.35 6.63
C ASP A 86 -12.01 -5.91 6.74
N CYS A 87 -11.73 -4.68 6.30
CA CYS A 87 -10.39 -4.11 6.31
C CYS A 87 -9.69 -4.21 7.67
N GLU A 88 -10.43 -4.11 8.77
CA GLU A 88 -9.88 -4.11 10.14
C GLU A 88 -9.26 -5.46 10.53
N LEU A 89 -9.63 -6.56 9.87
CA LEU A 89 -9.04 -7.88 10.14
C LEU A 89 -7.53 -7.91 9.86
N CYS A 90 -7.07 -7.14 8.86
CA CYS A 90 -5.65 -7.01 8.53
C CYS A 90 -5.09 -5.64 8.95
N HIS A 91 -5.88 -4.57 8.79
CA HIS A 91 -5.52 -3.21 9.17
C HIS A 91 -6.13 -2.84 10.53
N VAL A 92 -5.50 -3.28 11.61
CA VAL A 92 -5.94 -3.00 12.99
C VAL A 92 -6.19 -1.50 13.22
N GLU A 93 -7.32 -1.16 13.85
CA GLU A 93 -7.80 0.23 14.01
C GLU A 93 -7.97 1.00 12.68
N ARG A 94 -8.06 0.27 11.56
CA ARG A 94 -8.10 0.82 10.20
C ARG A 94 -6.91 1.73 9.88
N ARG A 95 -5.71 1.37 10.37
CA ARG A 95 -4.45 2.06 10.05
C ARG A 95 -3.85 1.58 8.74
N PHE A 96 -4.08 2.35 7.67
CA PHE A 96 -3.58 2.07 6.32
C PHE A 96 -2.19 2.66 6.04
N ASP A 97 -1.62 3.42 6.98
CA ASP A 97 -0.26 3.97 6.90
C ASP A 97 0.84 2.97 7.28
N ARG A 98 0.47 1.73 7.63
CA ARG A 98 1.36 0.69 8.14
C ARG A 98 1.08 -0.66 7.51
N PRO A 99 2.06 -1.57 7.47
CA PRO A 99 1.84 -2.93 7.02
C PRO A 99 0.77 -3.64 7.86
N PRO A 100 -0.12 -4.43 7.23
CA PRO A 100 -1.08 -5.27 7.94
C PRO A 100 -0.40 -6.47 8.63
N THR A 101 -1.14 -7.13 9.53
CA THR A 101 -0.70 -8.39 10.15
C THR A 101 -1.27 -9.60 9.41
N CYS A 102 -0.45 -10.60 9.16
CA CYS A 102 -0.84 -11.84 8.47
C CYS A 102 -0.76 -13.07 9.39
N ASP A 103 0.08 -12.98 10.42
CA ASP A 103 0.44 -14.04 11.36
C ASP A 103 -0.57 -14.24 12.49
N ASN A 104 -1.60 -13.40 12.57
CA ASN A 104 -2.59 -13.45 13.66
C ASN A 104 -3.81 -14.33 13.37
N CYS A 105 -3.89 -14.97 12.21
CA CYS A 105 -5.11 -15.69 11.78
C CYS A 105 -4.89 -17.10 11.22
N HIS A 106 -3.67 -17.52 10.91
CA HIS A 106 -3.39 -18.89 10.46
C HIS A 106 -2.47 -19.58 11.48
N ASP A 107 -3.02 -20.58 12.17
CA ASP A 107 -2.29 -21.43 13.10
C ASP A 107 -1.96 -22.77 12.42
N GLU A 108 -0.72 -23.26 12.61
CA GLU A 108 -0.17 -24.43 11.91
C GLU A 108 -1.01 -25.72 12.08
N GLU A 109 -1.88 -25.78 13.09
CA GLU A 109 -2.73 -26.93 13.40
C GLU A 109 -4.05 -26.99 12.60
N ASP A 110 -4.56 -25.87 12.07
CA ASP A 110 -5.95 -25.80 11.56
C ASP A 110 -6.05 -25.89 10.02
N ASP A 111 -5.15 -25.25 9.27
CA ASP A 111 -5.20 -25.24 7.80
C ASP A 111 -3.86 -25.58 7.11
N GLY A 112 -2.78 -25.70 7.89
CA GLY A 112 -1.43 -25.95 7.36
C GLY A 112 -0.89 -24.79 6.51
N ILE A 113 -1.47 -23.61 6.65
CA ILE A 113 -1.09 -22.38 5.94
C ILE A 113 -0.29 -21.52 6.91
N ALA A 114 0.93 -21.15 6.55
CA ALA A 114 1.74 -20.23 7.34
C ALA A 114 2.22 -19.08 6.47
N PHE A 115 2.08 -17.85 6.97
CA PHE A 115 2.80 -16.71 6.43
C PHE A 115 4.29 -16.82 6.83
N PRO A 116 5.26 -16.58 5.93
CA PRO A 116 5.14 -16.00 4.59
C PRO A 116 5.02 -17.02 3.44
N ALA A 117 4.93 -18.32 3.72
CA ALA A 117 4.93 -19.38 2.71
C ALA A 117 3.67 -19.34 1.81
N LYS A 118 2.55 -18.87 2.36
CA LYS A 118 1.30 -18.64 1.63
C LYS A 118 0.82 -17.23 1.93
N ARG A 119 0.86 -16.37 0.91
CA ARG A 119 0.26 -15.04 0.98
C ARG A 119 -1.16 -15.11 0.44
N PRO A 120 -2.07 -14.24 0.88
CA PRO A 120 -3.35 -14.05 0.20
C PRO A 120 -3.09 -13.85 -1.30
N GLY A 121 -3.79 -14.56 -2.18
CA GLY A 121 -3.61 -14.41 -3.63
C GLY A 121 -2.19 -14.52 -4.20
N GLU A 122 -2.05 -14.10 -5.46
CA GLU A 122 -0.78 -14.15 -6.20
C GLU A 122 0.11 -12.95 -5.87
N VAL A 123 1.43 -13.17 -5.75
CA VAL A 123 2.39 -12.07 -5.56
C VAL A 123 2.62 -11.39 -6.91
N ARG A 124 2.24 -10.11 -7.04
CA ARG A 124 2.66 -9.30 -8.21
C ARG A 124 4.14 -8.99 -8.08
N THR A 125 4.95 -9.65 -8.91
CA THR A 125 6.40 -9.48 -8.93
C THR A 125 6.88 -8.46 -9.96
N ASP A 126 5.99 -7.92 -10.79
CA ASP A 126 6.36 -6.91 -11.76
C ASP A 126 6.30 -5.51 -11.13
N SER A 127 7.43 -4.81 -11.17
CA SER A 127 7.52 -3.38 -10.80
C SER A 127 6.80 -2.45 -11.80
N SER A 128 5.83 -2.97 -12.54
CA SER A 128 5.06 -2.28 -13.58
C SER A 128 3.62 -2.03 -13.12
N ALA A 129 3.43 -1.58 -11.89
CA ALA A 129 2.11 -1.20 -11.36
C ALA A 129 1.66 0.17 -11.90
N ALA A 130 1.48 0.26 -13.22
CA ALA A 130 0.70 1.29 -13.88
C ALA A 130 0.04 0.69 -15.14
N GLY A 131 -1.14 0.11 -14.95
CA GLY A 131 -2.13 -0.08 -16.01
C GLY A 131 -2.19 -1.47 -16.64
N THR A 132 -3.26 -2.21 -16.35
CA THR A 132 -4.39 -2.35 -17.28
C THR A 132 -5.50 -3.15 -16.60
N LYS A 133 -6.70 -2.57 -16.52
CA LYS A 133 -7.91 -3.30 -16.11
C LYS A 133 -8.29 -4.26 -17.23
N THR A 134 -7.95 -5.54 -17.10
CA THR A 134 -8.60 -6.57 -17.91
C THR A 134 -9.70 -7.22 -17.08
N SER A 135 -10.92 -6.74 -17.27
CA SER A 135 -12.12 -7.50 -16.93
C SER A 135 -12.08 -8.84 -17.66
N ALA A 136 -11.84 -9.92 -16.93
CA ALA A 136 -12.08 -11.27 -17.42
C ALA A 136 -13.26 -11.82 -16.63
N THR A 137 -14.46 -11.66 -17.20
CA THR A 137 -15.62 -12.46 -16.85
C THR A 137 -15.32 -13.92 -17.24
N SER A 138 -14.88 -14.74 -16.30
CA SER A 138 -14.84 -16.19 -16.47
C SER A 138 -15.93 -16.85 -15.64
N ARG A 139 -16.93 -17.29 -16.39
CA ARG A 139 -18.06 -18.15 -16.03
C ARG A 139 -17.63 -19.32 -15.13
N VAL A 140 -18.18 -19.38 -13.92
CA VAL A 140 -18.11 -20.54 -13.03
C VAL A 140 -19.15 -21.58 -13.48
N GLU A 141 -18.71 -22.68 -14.08
CA GLU A 141 -19.54 -23.87 -14.24
C GLU A 141 -19.26 -24.82 -13.06
N GLY A 142 -20.25 -24.97 -12.19
CA GLY A 142 -20.55 -26.21 -11.45
C GLY A 142 -19.55 -26.70 -10.40
N LEU A 143 -19.78 -26.32 -9.13
CA LEU A 143 -19.34 -27.07 -7.95
C LEU A 143 -20.57 -27.49 -7.13
N PRO A 144 -20.64 -28.74 -6.62
CA PRO A 144 -21.83 -29.26 -5.94
C PRO A 144 -21.98 -28.66 -4.53
N ALA A 145 -23.25 -28.54 -4.12
CA ALA A 145 -23.67 -27.97 -2.84
C ALA A 145 -22.98 -28.62 -1.62
N ALA A 146 -22.15 -27.86 -0.92
CA ALA A 146 -21.66 -28.20 0.41
C ALA A 146 -22.80 -28.07 1.44
N GLN A 147 -23.00 -29.13 2.22
CA GLN A 147 -24.01 -29.22 3.26
C GLN A 147 -23.70 -28.25 4.41
N GLY A 148 -24.68 -27.40 4.74
CA GLY A 148 -24.58 -26.42 5.81
C GLY A 148 -24.38 -27.05 7.19
N HIS A 149 -23.33 -26.61 7.89
CA HIS A 149 -23.16 -26.89 9.31
C HIS A 149 -24.03 -25.93 10.14
N ARG A 150 -24.96 -26.50 10.91
CA ARG A 150 -25.78 -25.77 11.89
C ARG A 150 -24.92 -25.36 13.08
N VAL A 151 -24.79 -24.05 13.29
CA VAL A 151 -24.36 -23.48 14.57
C VAL A 151 -25.48 -23.73 15.60
N LYS A 152 -25.15 -24.39 16.72
CA LYS A 152 -26.07 -24.53 17.87
C LYS A 152 -26.04 -23.25 18.72
N PRO A 153 -27.19 -22.74 19.18
CA PRO A 153 -27.21 -21.60 20.10
C PRO A 153 -26.76 -22.02 21.50
N ASN A 154 -25.95 -21.17 22.11
CA ASN A 154 -25.41 -21.34 23.46
C ASN A 154 -26.51 -21.15 24.52
N ARG A 155 -26.51 -21.97 25.57
CA ARG A 155 -27.38 -21.86 26.76
C ARG A 155 -26.52 -21.60 27.98
#